data_AF-A0AA97J3Q8-F1
#
_entry.id   AF-A0AA97J3Q8-F1
#
_cell.length_a   1.000
_cell.length_b   1.000
_cell.length_c   1.000
_cell.angle_alpha   90.00
_cell.angle_beta   90.00
_cell.angle_gamma   90.00
#
_symmetry.space_group_name_H-M   'P 1'
#
loop_
_entity.id
_entity.type
_entity.pdbx_description
1 polymer ?
#
loop_
_entity_poly.entity_id
_entity_poly.type
_entity_poly.pdbx_seq_one_letter_code
_entity_poly.pdbx_strand_id
1 'polypeptide(L)'
;MAELPQPEKCWPTILQGWCSTQQETAHSTSLEKAQKLTVTNLKKVGVSDSVFVKGKVAPEAKRFAINLGRDNSNMLIHFNPRFDENVVVYNTRKDGKWGSETRDHHFPFKQGEITRLTFTLNSGEVTVNYPDGHRFDFKRQINLDYVEYISAAGDFEVQSIDIK
;
A
#
# COMPACT_ATOMS: atom_id res chain seq x y z
N MET A 1 35.95 25.10 -40.76
CA MET A 1 34.47 25.17 -40.83
C MET A 1 34.01 24.18 -41.87
N ALA A 2 32.83 23.60 -41.64
CA ALA A 2 32.02 22.77 -42.55
C ALA A 2 32.48 21.31 -42.73
N GLU A 3 31.63 20.30 -42.85
CA GLU A 3 30.18 20.08 -42.68
C GLU A 3 29.95 18.55 -42.73
N LEU A 4 28.77 18.07 -42.34
CA LEU A 4 28.35 16.67 -42.16
C LEU A 4 28.52 15.78 -43.42
N PRO A 5 28.74 14.45 -43.30
CA PRO A 5 28.53 13.53 -44.42
C PRO A 5 27.04 13.16 -44.54
N GLN A 6 26.43 13.53 -45.67
CA GLN A 6 25.08 13.11 -46.07
C GLN A 6 25.08 11.67 -46.64
N PRO A 7 23.96 10.93 -46.55
CA PRO A 7 23.90 9.54 -46.96
C PRO A 7 23.23 9.38 -48.34
N GLU A 8 23.81 8.56 -49.19
CA GLU A 8 23.18 7.97 -50.39
C GLU A 8 23.91 6.64 -50.65
N LYS A 9 23.32 5.52 -51.07
CA LYS A 9 22.00 5.11 -51.54
C LYS A 9 22.00 3.57 -51.45
N CYS A 10 20.82 2.96 -51.46
CA CYS A 10 20.63 1.56 -51.12
C CYS A 10 20.10 0.77 -52.35
N TRP A 11 20.75 -0.39 -52.64
CA TRP A 11 20.34 -1.59 -53.42
C TRP A 11 20.53 -1.65 -54.96
N PRO A 12 20.75 -2.86 -55.57
CA PRO A 12 20.25 -4.21 -55.17
C PRO A 12 21.34 -5.28 -54.89
N THR A 13 21.09 -6.39 -54.18
CA THR A 13 20.28 -7.53 -54.66
C THR A 13 19.86 -8.53 -53.55
N ILE A 14 18.67 -9.13 -53.75
CA ILE A 14 18.15 -10.43 -53.24
C ILE A 14 17.77 -10.52 -51.73
N LEU A 15 16.49 -10.33 -51.41
CA LEU A 15 15.49 -11.40 -51.19
C LEU A 15 14.12 -10.79 -50.85
N GLN A 16 13.08 -11.49 -51.29
CA GLN A 16 11.68 -11.13 -51.16
C GLN A 16 11.22 -11.15 -49.70
N GLY A 17 10.49 -10.11 -49.32
CA GLY A 17 9.07 -10.29 -49.01
C GLY A 17 8.64 -10.41 -47.54
N TRP A 18 8.00 -9.32 -47.09
CA TRP A 18 6.89 -9.23 -46.13
C TRP A 18 7.15 -9.61 -44.66
N CYS A 19 6.92 -8.67 -43.73
CA CYS A 19 5.72 -8.68 -42.88
C CYS A 19 5.68 -7.46 -41.93
N SER A 20 4.56 -6.74 -41.99
CA SER A 20 3.87 -5.96 -40.93
C SER A 20 4.63 -5.17 -39.86
N THR A 21 4.24 -3.88 -39.78
CA THR A 21 3.97 -3.06 -38.60
C THR A 21 4.36 -3.67 -37.25
N GLN A 22 5.35 -3.05 -36.58
CA GLN A 22 5.52 -3.19 -35.14
C GLN A 22 5.47 -1.82 -34.49
N GLN A 23 4.40 -1.63 -33.71
CA GLN A 23 4.39 -0.74 -32.56
C GLN A 23 5.59 -1.10 -31.69
N GLU A 24 6.52 -0.19 -31.52
CA GLU A 24 7.43 -0.25 -30.38
C GLU A 24 6.60 0.08 -29.13
N THR A 25 6.24 -0.98 -28.41
CA THR A 25 5.69 -0.91 -27.07
C THR A 25 6.67 -0.15 -26.19
N ALA A 26 6.29 1.06 -25.80
CA ALA A 26 6.90 1.74 -24.67
C ALA A 26 6.75 0.83 -23.45
N HIS A 27 7.83 0.12 -23.10
CA HIS A 27 7.96 -0.52 -21.81
C HIS A 27 7.97 0.60 -20.76
N SER A 28 6.79 0.81 -20.17
CA SER A 28 6.56 1.65 -19.02
C SER A 28 7.55 1.29 -17.91
N THR A 29 8.54 2.15 -17.68
CA THR A 29 9.38 2.12 -16.48
C THR A 29 8.56 2.67 -15.31
N SER A 30 7.56 1.91 -14.83
CA SER A 30 6.85 2.25 -13.60
C SER A 30 7.50 1.53 -12.42
N LEU A 31 8.73 1.94 -12.09
CA LEU A 31 9.18 1.93 -10.70
C LEU A 31 8.77 3.26 -10.07
N GLU A 32 7.47 3.53 -10.04
CA GLU A 32 6.95 4.54 -9.13
C GLU A 32 7.15 3.98 -7.73
N LYS A 33 8.23 4.42 -7.07
CA LYS A 33 8.46 4.14 -5.65
C LYS A 33 7.17 4.44 -4.90
N ALA A 34 6.55 3.42 -4.31
CA ALA A 34 5.42 3.63 -3.44
C ALA A 34 5.82 4.64 -2.36
N GLN A 35 5.16 5.78 -2.36
CA GLN A 35 5.52 6.90 -1.51
C GLN A 35 5.04 6.56 -0.10
N LYS A 36 5.98 6.37 0.84
CA LYS A 36 5.65 6.15 2.24
C LYS A 36 4.99 7.42 2.79
N LEU A 37 3.67 7.38 3.02
CA LEU A 37 2.96 8.46 3.70
C LEU A 37 3.13 8.32 5.21
N THR A 38 3.36 9.43 5.89
CA THR A 38 3.37 9.49 7.36
C THR A 38 2.69 10.77 7.80
N VAL A 39 1.72 10.63 8.70
CA VAL A 39 0.99 11.71 9.35
C VAL A 39 1.27 11.65 10.84
N THR A 40 1.77 12.76 11.40
CA THR A 40 2.14 12.92 12.82
C THR A 40 1.44 14.13 13.41
N ASN A 41 1.48 14.28 14.74
CA ASN A 41 0.90 15.41 15.46
C ASN A 41 -0.62 15.56 15.23
N LEU A 42 -1.30 14.43 15.05
CA LEU A 42 -2.75 14.42 15.02
C LEU A 42 -3.28 14.91 16.37
N LYS A 43 -4.39 15.65 16.37
CA LYS A 43 -5.19 15.78 17.60
C LYS A 43 -5.55 14.35 18.01
N LYS A 44 -5.26 13.99 19.28
CA LYS A 44 -5.40 12.63 19.80
C LYS A 44 -6.70 11.97 19.33
N VAL A 45 -6.57 10.96 18.48
CA VAL A 45 -7.69 10.10 18.04
C VAL A 45 -7.85 9.04 19.11
N GLY A 46 -8.92 9.12 19.89
CA GLY A 46 -9.15 8.30 21.08
C GLY A 46 -10.09 7.13 20.86
N VAL A 47 -10.49 6.52 21.98
CA VAL A 47 -11.55 5.50 22.00
C VAL A 47 -12.87 6.10 21.48
N SER A 48 -13.58 5.34 20.65
CA SER A 48 -14.79 5.71 19.88
C SER A 48 -14.53 6.48 18.59
N ASP A 49 -13.31 6.97 18.36
CA ASP A 49 -12.98 7.60 17.09
C ASP A 49 -12.66 6.55 16.02
N SER A 50 -12.84 6.93 14.75
CA SER A 50 -12.58 6.10 13.58
C SER A 50 -11.66 6.78 12.59
N VAL A 51 -10.66 6.03 12.12
CA VAL A 51 -9.76 6.41 11.03
C VAL A 51 -10.22 5.72 9.75
N PHE A 52 -10.55 6.51 8.74
CA PHE A 52 -10.92 6.05 7.40
C PHE A 52 -9.72 6.23 6.48
N VAL A 53 -9.31 5.16 5.82
CA VAL A 53 -8.20 5.19 4.86
C VAL A 53 -8.72 4.75 3.50
N LYS A 54 -8.52 5.60 2.51
CA LYS A 54 -8.74 5.28 1.09
C LYS A 54 -7.39 5.28 0.39
N GLY A 55 -7.12 4.24 -0.39
CA GLY A 55 -5.91 4.20 -1.20
C GLY A 55 -5.98 3.17 -2.31
N LYS A 56 -4.99 3.24 -3.21
CA LYS A 56 -4.85 2.35 -4.35
C LYS A 56 -3.76 1.32 -4.07
N VAL A 57 -4.11 0.05 -4.23
CA VAL A 57 -3.14 -1.05 -4.20
C VAL A 57 -2.38 -1.05 -5.53
N ALA A 58 -1.06 -1.22 -5.49
CA ALA A 58 -0.26 -1.30 -6.72
C ALA A 58 -0.67 -2.54 -7.58
N PRO A 59 -0.55 -2.49 -8.91
CA PRO A 59 -0.89 -3.62 -9.81
C PRO A 59 -0.12 -4.93 -9.55
N GLU A 60 1.10 -4.82 -9.00
CA GLU A 60 1.96 -5.98 -8.69
C GLU A 60 2.27 -6.03 -7.18
N ALA A 61 1.33 -5.56 -6.36
CA ALA A 61 1.52 -5.47 -4.92
C ALA A 61 1.84 -6.84 -4.32
N LYS A 62 2.93 -6.93 -3.57
CA LYS A 62 3.21 -8.07 -2.71
C LYS A 62 2.60 -7.82 -1.35
N ARG A 63 2.85 -6.65 -0.76
CA ARG A 63 2.45 -6.33 0.61
C ARG A 63 2.28 -4.84 0.79
N PHE A 64 1.32 -4.46 1.62
CA PHE A 64 1.26 -3.10 2.14
C PHE A 64 0.94 -3.09 3.62
N ALA A 65 1.20 -1.96 4.27
CA ALA A 65 0.93 -1.79 5.68
C ALA A 65 0.27 -0.44 5.95
N ILE A 66 -0.70 -0.45 6.87
CA ILE A 66 -1.26 0.73 7.52
C ILE A 66 -0.96 0.61 9.02
N ASN A 67 -0.32 1.62 9.58
CA ASN A 67 0.12 1.64 10.97
C ASN A 67 -0.57 2.76 11.71
N LEU A 68 -1.18 2.46 12.86
CA LEU A 68 -1.71 3.47 13.79
C LEU A 68 -0.98 3.31 15.13
N GLY A 69 -0.63 4.41 15.76
CA GLY A 69 0.06 4.39 17.05
C GLY A 69 0.38 5.77 17.60
N ARG A 70 1.35 5.81 18.53
CA ARG A 70 1.96 7.05 19.02
C ARG A 70 3.10 7.49 18.12
N ASP A 71 3.89 6.53 17.65
CA ASP A 71 5.08 6.75 16.83
C ASP A 71 5.48 5.46 16.08
N ASN A 72 6.59 5.48 15.34
CA ASN A 72 7.08 4.33 14.58
C ASN A 72 7.58 3.15 15.44
N SER A 73 7.84 3.37 16.72
CA SER A 73 8.24 2.35 17.70
C SER A 73 7.07 1.81 18.52
N ASN A 74 5.97 2.56 18.59
CA ASN A 74 4.78 2.27 19.39
C ASN A 74 3.52 2.30 18.52
N MET A 75 3.25 1.17 17.86
CA MET A 75 2.09 0.96 16.99
C MET A 75 1.06 0.11 17.73
N LEU A 76 -0.14 0.64 17.92
CA LEU A 76 -1.24 -0.13 18.49
C LEU A 76 -1.68 -1.24 17.52
N ILE A 77 -1.68 -0.94 16.22
CA ILE A 77 -1.98 -1.87 15.13
C ILE A 77 -1.03 -1.61 13.96
N HIS A 78 -0.44 -2.70 13.48
CA HIS A 78 0.18 -2.85 12.18
C HIS A 78 -0.73 -3.76 11.37
N PHE A 79 -1.49 -3.17 10.45
CA PHE A 79 -2.37 -3.88 9.54
C PHE A 79 -1.61 -4.15 8.25
N ASN A 80 -1.35 -5.41 7.92
CA ASN A 80 -0.46 -5.80 6.83
C ASN A 80 -1.05 -6.91 5.94
N PRO A 81 -1.84 -6.53 4.91
CA PRO A 81 -2.22 -7.44 3.85
C PRO A 81 -0.99 -7.92 3.06
N ARG A 82 -0.89 -9.23 2.88
CA ARG A 82 0.16 -9.92 2.14
C ARG A 82 -0.46 -10.73 1.00
N PHE A 83 -0.35 -10.23 -0.23
CA PHE A 83 -0.87 -10.88 -1.43
C PHE A 83 -0.15 -12.19 -1.72
N ASP A 84 1.14 -12.26 -1.41
CA ASP A 84 1.97 -13.46 -1.60
C ASP A 84 1.64 -14.62 -0.63
N GLU A 85 0.93 -14.33 0.45
CA GLU A 85 0.44 -15.32 1.43
C GLU A 85 -1.10 -15.44 1.44
N ASN A 86 -1.81 -14.56 0.71
CA ASN A 86 -3.27 -14.39 0.74
C ASN A 86 -3.83 -14.29 2.17
N VAL A 87 -3.20 -13.46 3.00
CA VAL A 87 -3.53 -13.30 4.43
C VAL A 87 -3.37 -11.85 4.85
N VAL A 88 -4.18 -11.41 5.81
CA VAL A 88 -3.93 -10.16 6.54
C VAL A 88 -3.24 -10.48 7.84
N VAL A 89 -2.06 -9.90 8.04
CA VAL A 89 -1.34 -9.99 9.30
C VAL A 89 -1.59 -8.74 10.12
N TYR A 90 -1.95 -8.94 11.37
CA TYR A 90 -2.07 -7.93 12.38
C TYR A 90 -0.97 -8.10 13.42
N ASN A 91 -0.39 -7.01 13.87
CA ASN A 91 0.54 -7.03 14.99
C ASN A 91 0.50 -5.72 15.79
N THR A 92 1.03 -5.74 17.00
CA THR A 92 1.36 -4.56 17.79
C THR A 92 2.89 -4.36 17.76
N ARG A 93 3.33 -3.11 17.76
CA ARG A 93 4.74 -2.77 17.98
C ARG A 93 4.86 -1.99 19.28
N LYS A 94 5.68 -2.47 20.22
CA LYS A 94 5.91 -1.84 21.52
C LYS A 94 7.40 -1.65 21.73
N ASP A 95 7.83 -0.43 22.02
CA ASP A 95 9.24 -0.09 22.25
C ASP A 95 10.16 -0.60 21.13
N GLY A 96 9.69 -0.48 19.89
CA GLY A 96 10.40 -0.91 18.68
C GLY A 96 10.33 -2.41 18.38
N LYS A 97 9.75 -3.23 19.27
CA LYS A 97 9.66 -4.69 19.13
C LYS A 97 8.26 -5.13 18.67
N TRP A 98 8.22 -6.11 17.78
CA TRP A 98 6.98 -6.74 17.35
C TRP A 98 6.43 -7.69 18.41
N GLY A 99 5.12 -7.70 18.56
CA GLY A 99 4.40 -8.71 19.34
C GLY A 99 4.12 -9.98 18.53
N SER A 100 3.20 -10.79 19.04
CA SER A 100 2.73 -11.99 18.33
C SER A 100 1.80 -11.62 17.18
N GLU A 101 2.02 -12.21 16.00
CA GLU A 101 1.15 -12.04 14.84
C GLU A 101 -0.25 -12.64 15.09
N THR A 102 -1.29 -11.90 14.70
CA THR A 102 -2.65 -12.43 14.49
C THR A 102 -2.91 -12.47 12.99
N ARG A 103 -3.44 -13.57 12.48
CA ARG A 103 -3.66 -13.77 11.04
C ARG A 103 -5.15 -13.90 10.74
N ASP A 104 -5.63 -13.11 9.79
CA ASP A 104 -6.96 -13.23 9.21
C ASP A 104 -6.83 -13.76 7.77
N HIS A 105 -7.50 -14.88 7.50
CA HIS A 105 -7.50 -15.52 6.19
C HIS A 105 -8.57 -14.94 5.26
N HIS A 106 -9.40 -14.02 5.73
CA HIS A 106 -10.29 -13.23 4.88
C HIS A 106 -9.50 -12.14 4.14
N PHE A 107 -9.42 -12.25 2.81
CA PHE A 107 -8.56 -11.39 2.00
C PHE A 107 -9.30 -10.80 0.78
N PRO A 108 -10.06 -9.71 0.95
CA PRO A 108 -10.85 -9.11 -0.13
C PRO A 108 -10.10 -7.99 -0.88
N PHE A 109 -8.76 -8.00 -0.85
CA PHE A 109 -7.94 -7.00 -1.54
C PHE A 109 -7.53 -7.49 -2.92
N LYS A 110 -7.51 -6.56 -3.88
CA LYS A 110 -7.09 -6.84 -5.26
C LYS A 110 -6.02 -5.87 -5.69
N GLN A 111 -5.03 -6.39 -6.40
CA GLN A 111 -3.95 -5.58 -6.96
C GLN A 111 -4.52 -4.62 -8.01
N GLY A 112 -4.01 -3.38 -8.04
CA GLY A 112 -4.46 -2.33 -8.97
C GLY A 112 -5.77 -1.63 -8.60
N GLU A 113 -6.52 -2.14 -7.61
CA GLU A 113 -7.82 -1.58 -7.21
C GLU A 113 -7.72 -0.58 -6.05
N ILE A 114 -8.73 0.29 -5.95
CA ILE A 114 -8.93 1.19 -4.81
C ILE A 114 -9.65 0.42 -3.71
N THR A 115 -9.08 0.46 -2.50
CA THR A 115 -9.69 -0.11 -1.30
C THR A 115 -9.98 0.98 -0.26
N ARG A 116 -10.97 0.71 0.61
CA ARG A 116 -11.39 1.57 1.72
C ARG A 116 -11.41 0.75 2.99
N LEU A 117 -10.73 1.24 4.02
CA LEU A 117 -10.62 0.59 5.31
C LEU A 117 -11.03 1.56 6.40
N THR A 118 -11.71 1.04 7.42
CA THR A 118 -12.05 1.81 8.62
C THR A 118 -11.45 1.12 9.83
N PHE A 119 -10.72 1.88 10.65
CA PHE A 119 -10.15 1.44 11.92
C PHE A 119 -10.87 2.19 13.04
N THR A 120 -11.69 1.50 13.81
CA THR A 120 -12.39 2.07 14.97
C THR A 120 -11.65 1.69 16.24
N LEU A 121 -11.26 2.68 17.02
CA LEU A 121 -10.57 2.45 18.29
C LEU A 121 -11.58 2.12 19.38
N ASN A 122 -11.43 0.95 20.00
CA ASN A 122 -12.18 0.56 21.17
C ASN A 122 -11.26 0.46 22.39
N SER A 123 -11.84 0.22 23.56
CA SER A 123 -11.08 -0.10 24.76
C SER A 123 -10.43 -1.48 24.61
N GLY A 124 -9.11 -1.52 24.49
CA GLY A 124 -8.32 -2.76 24.40
C GLY A 124 -8.27 -3.44 23.02
N GLU A 125 -8.95 -2.92 22.01
CA GLU A 125 -8.99 -3.50 20.67
C GLU A 125 -9.16 -2.45 19.57
N VAL A 126 -8.98 -2.88 18.32
CA VAL A 126 -9.28 -2.10 17.13
C VAL A 126 -10.21 -2.93 16.25
N THR A 127 -11.37 -2.40 15.93
CA THR A 127 -12.24 -2.98 14.92
C THR A 127 -11.79 -2.50 13.54
N VAL A 128 -11.48 -3.44 12.65
CA VAL A 128 -11.16 -3.17 11.25
C VAL A 128 -12.30 -3.61 10.37
N ASN A 129 -12.88 -2.68 9.61
CA ASN A 129 -13.92 -2.96 8.62
C ASN A 129 -13.33 -2.92 7.21
N TYR A 130 -13.59 -3.98 6.47
CA TYR A 130 -13.10 -4.24 5.11
C TYR A 130 -14.08 -3.73 4.05
N PRO A 131 -13.64 -3.57 2.79
CA PRO A 131 -14.49 -3.06 1.72
C PRO A 131 -15.77 -3.86 1.44
N ASP A 132 -15.74 -5.16 1.72
CA ASP A 132 -16.83 -6.10 1.47
C ASP A 132 -17.76 -6.29 2.67
N GLY A 133 -17.55 -5.51 3.75
CA GLY A 133 -18.33 -5.60 4.98
C GLY A 133 -17.81 -6.61 5.99
N HIS A 134 -16.72 -7.33 5.70
CA HIS A 134 -16.05 -8.14 6.72
C HIS A 134 -15.52 -7.27 7.87
N ARG A 135 -15.67 -7.77 9.09
CA ARG A 135 -15.25 -7.10 10.31
C ARG A 135 -14.29 -7.99 11.07
N PHE A 136 -13.17 -7.42 11.49
CA PHE A 136 -12.17 -8.11 12.32
C PHE A 136 -11.81 -7.27 13.54
N ASP A 137 -11.96 -7.84 14.75
CA ASP A 137 -11.60 -7.18 16.01
C ASP A 137 -10.20 -7.64 16.45
N PHE A 138 -9.23 -6.75 16.33
CA PHE A 138 -7.84 -7.02 16.70
C PHE A 138 -7.56 -6.59 18.15
N LYS A 139 -7.23 -7.55 19.02
CA LYS A 139 -6.78 -7.29 20.40
C LYS A 139 -5.35 -6.77 20.42
N ARG A 140 -5.16 -5.51 20.80
CA ARG A 140 -3.83 -4.89 20.85
C ARG A 140 -3.02 -5.39 22.05
N GLN A 141 -1.71 -5.55 21.89
CA GLN A 141 -0.78 -6.02 22.94
C GLN A 141 -0.05 -4.86 23.65
N ILE A 142 -0.60 -3.64 23.56
CA ILE A 142 -0.06 -2.42 24.15
C ILE A 142 -1.17 -1.61 24.82
N ASN A 143 -0.86 -1.01 25.95
CA ASN A 143 -1.78 -0.10 26.64
C ASN A 143 -1.65 1.31 26.06
N LEU A 144 -2.29 1.54 24.90
CA LEU A 144 -2.33 2.82 24.21
C LEU A 144 -3.76 3.08 23.73
N ASP A 145 -4.42 4.07 24.33
CA ASP A 145 -5.83 4.43 24.06
C ASP A 145 -6.01 5.53 23.01
N TYR A 146 -4.93 5.99 22.38
CA TYR A 146 -4.98 7.07 21.40
C TYR A 146 -3.97 6.91 20.26
N VAL A 147 -4.25 7.55 19.14
CA VAL A 147 -3.38 7.68 17.96
C VAL A 147 -2.91 9.12 17.80
N GLU A 148 -1.61 9.29 17.61
CA GLU A 148 -0.95 10.54 17.20
C GLU A 148 -0.13 10.37 15.92
N TYR A 149 0.01 9.11 15.46
CA TYR A 149 0.82 8.68 14.33
C TYR A 149 0.04 7.72 13.44
N ILE A 150 -0.05 8.05 12.16
CA ILE A 150 -0.56 7.16 11.10
C ILE A 150 0.50 7.08 10.02
N SER A 151 0.79 5.89 9.51
CA SER A 151 1.61 5.74 8.30
C SER A 151 1.10 4.64 7.39
N ALA A 152 1.39 4.81 6.10
CA ALA A 152 1.24 3.77 5.10
C ALA A 152 2.59 3.45 4.46
N ALA A 153 2.83 2.17 4.18
CA ALA A 153 4.08 1.69 3.59
C ALA A 153 3.83 0.48 2.67
N GLY A 154 4.82 0.14 1.87
CA GLY A 154 4.72 -0.94 0.88
C GLY A 154 3.88 -0.51 -0.32
N ASP A 155 3.24 -1.47 -0.98
CA ASP A 155 2.62 -1.33 -2.30
C ASP A 155 1.21 -0.68 -2.25
N PHE A 156 1.09 0.43 -1.52
CA PHE A 156 -0.18 1.14 -1.29
C PHE A 156 0.01 2.65 -1.35
N GLU A 157 -0.73 3.28 -2.26
CA GLU A 157 -0.76 4.72 -2.45
C GLU A 157 -1.98 5.30 -1.73
N VAL A 158 -1.75 6.09 -0.68
CA VAL A 158 -2.83 6.73 0.08
C VAL A 158 -3.44 7.87 -0.73
N GLN A 159 -4.76 7.86 -0.85
CA GLN A 159 -5.53 8.92 -1.49
C GLN A 159 -6.17 9.86 -0.47
N SER A 160 -6.71 9.32 0.63
CA SER A 160 -7.25 10.14 1.72
C SER A 160 -7.17 9.42 3.06
N ILE A 161 -7.05 10.22 4.12
CA ILE A 161 -7.21 9.80 5.50
C ILE A 161 -8.19 10.78 6.15
N ASP A 162 -9.30 10.24 6.66
CA ASP A 162 -10.31 11.02 7.36
C ASP A 162 -10.44 10.47 8.79
N ILE A 163 -10.71 11.34 9.76
CA ILE A 163 -10.88 10.99 11.18
C ILE A 163 -12.26 11.48 11.61
N LYS A 164 -13.03 10.64 12.30
CA LYS A 164 -14.35 10.99 12.87
C LYS A 164 -14.48 10.54 14.29
#